data_AF-A0A7C4UGK5-F1
#
_entry.id   AF-A0A7C4UGK5-F1
#
_cell.length_a   1.000
_cell.length_b   1.000
_cell.length_c   1.000
_cell.angle_alpha   90.00
_cell.angle_beta   90.00
_cell.angle_gamma   90.00
#
_symmetry.space_group_name_H-M   'P 1'
#
loop_
_entity.id
_entity.type
_entity.pdbx_description
1 polymer ?
#
loop_
_entity_poly.entity_id
_entity_poly.type
_entity_poly.pdbx_seq_one_letter_code
_entity_poly.pdbx_strand_id
1 'polypeptide(L)' 'MKNQIKQIISLYNRIKPEIEKKLKIFSKKGELLDKKEIFDELCFCILTPQSKAEICWGCIEKIRKN' A
#
# COMPACT_ATOMS: atom_id res chain seq x y z
N MET A 1 -9.00 -22.25 -13.94
CA MET A 1 -7.55 -22.15 -13.71
C MET A 1 -6.76 -21.55 -14.89
N LYS A 2 -6.54 -22.25 -16.01
CA LYS A 2 -5.70 -21.72 -17.13
C LYS A 2 -6.16 -20.34 -17.65
N ASN A 3 -7.47 -20.09 -17.71
CA ASN A 3 -8.01 -18.82 -18.18
C ASN A 3 -7.82 -17.66 -17.17
N GLN A 4 -7.93 -17.95 -15.86
CA GLN A 4 -7.73 -16.98 -14.79
C GLN A 4 -6.26 -16.53 -14.73
N ILE A 5 -5.31 -17.47 -14.90
CA ILE A 5 -3.88 -17.13 -14.97
C ILE A 5 -3.59 -16.19 -16.14
N LYS A 6 -4.17 -16.44 -17.32
CA LYS A 6 -4.02 -15.54 -18.48
C LYS A 6 -4.57 -14.14 -18.20
N GLN A 7 -5.72 -14.04 -17.55
CA GLN A 7 -6.31 -12.75 -17.15
C GLN A 7 -5.42 -12.02 -16.15
N ILE A 8 -4.89 -12.72 -15.14
CA ILE A 8 -3.97 -12.15 -14.14
C ILE A 8 -2.69 -11.65 -14.82
N ILE A 9 -2.07 -12.42 -15.72
CA ILE A 9 -0.86 -12.01 -16.43
C ILE A 9 -1.12 -10.77 -17.30
N SER A 10 -2.25 -10.75 -18.01
CA SER A 10 -2.64 -9.60 -18.83
C SER A 10 -2.83 -8.33 -17.98
N LEU A 11 -3.55 -8.45 -16.86
CA LEU A 11 -3.74 -7.35 -15.92
C LEU A 11 -2.42 -6.91 -15.31
N TYR A 12 -1.59 -7.85 -14.86
CA TYR A 12 -0.27 -7.58 -14.29
C TYR A 12 0.59 -6.79 -15.26
N ASN A 13 0.71 -7.23 -16.52
CA ASN A 13 1.51 -6.52 -17.52
C ASN A 13 1.01 -5.08 -17.74
N ARG A 14 -0.31 -4.87 -17.66
CA ARG A 14 -0.91 -3.53 -17.76
C ARG A 14 -0.59 -2.64 -16.56
N ILE A 15 -0.61 -3.17 -15.34
CA ILE A 15 -0.40 -2.37 -14.10
C ILE A 15 1.04 -2.43 -13.56
N LYS A 16 1.91 -3.26 -14.15
CA LYS A 16 3.30 -3.47 -13.72
C LYS A 16 4.08 -2.16 -13.57
N PRO A 17 3.97 -1.16 -14.48
CA PRO A 17 4.66 0.12 -14.29
C PRO A 17 4.24 0.86 -13.01
N GLU A 18 2.96 0.78 -12.64
CA GLU A 18 2.43 1.39 -11.42
C GLU A 18 2.92 0.65 -10.16
N ILE A 19 2.95 -0.68 -10.22
CA ILE A 19 3.51 -1.52 -9.15
C ILE A 19 4.99 -1.15 -8.93
N GLU A 20 5.79 -1.11 -9.99
CA GLU A 20 7.22 -0.78 -9.91
C GLU A 20 7.45 0.66 -9.39
N LYS A 21 6.64 1.62 -9.83
CA LYS A 21 6.67 3.00 -9.32
C LYS A 21 6.37 3.02 -7.82
N LYS A 22 5.35 2.29 -7.36
CA LYS A 22 4.98 2.24 -5.95
C LYS A 22 6.06 1.56 -5.10
N LEU A 23 6.65 0.46 -5.58
CA LEU A 23 7.76 -0.22 -4.91
C LEU A 23 8.99 0.69 -4.74
N LYS A 24 9.36 1.45 -5.79
CA LYS A 24 10.44 2.44 -5.69
C LYS A 24 10.16 3.51 -4.64
N ILE A 25 8.91 3.99 -4.56
CA ILE A 25 8.48 4.95 -3.55
C ILE A 25 8.62 4.32 -2.15
N PHE A 26 8.18 3.08 -1.95
CA PHE A 26 8.30 2.41 -0.64
C PHE A 26 9.74 2.21 -0.22
N SER A 27 10.62 1.78 -1.13
CA SER A 27 12.06 1.64 -0.85
C SER A 27 12.67 2.98 -0.43
N LYS A 28 12.45 4.03 -1.23
CA LYS A 28 13.03 5.35 -0.96
C LYS A 28 12.44 6.00 0.29
N LYS A 29 11.13 5.85 0.52
CA LYS A 29 10.48 6.38 1.72
C LYS A 29 10.96 5.66 2.96
N GLY A 30 11.03 4.32 2.95
CA GLY A 30 11.46 3.53 4.11
C GLY A 30 12.83 3.94 4.67
N GLU A 31 13.74 4.39 3.81
CA GLU A 31 15.06 4.91 4.19
C GLU A 31 15.02 6.33 4.80
N LEU A 32 13.95 7.07 4.56
CA LEU A 32 13.81 8.50 4.88
C LEU A 32 12.66 8.81 5.85
N LEU A 33 11.87 7.81 6.28
CA LEU A 33 10.72 8.03 7.15
C LEU A 33 11.16 8.55 8.52
N ASP A 34 10.45 9.56 9.00
CA ASP A 34 10.57 9.96 10.40
C ASP A 34 9.81 8.99 11.34
N LYS A 35 9.99 9.15 12.66
CA LYS A 35 9.34 8.29 13.66
C LYS A 35 7.81 8.34 13.59
N LYS A 36 7.22 9.49 13.23
CA LYS A 36 5.77 9.67 13.14
C LYS A 36 5.23 8.94 11.93
N GLU A 37 5.91 9.06 10.79
CA GLU A 37 5.55 8.33 9.57
C GLU A 37 5.66 6.81 9.76
N ILE A 38 6.70 6.32 10.44
CA ILE A 38 6.84 4.90 10.78
C ILE A 38 5.69 4.44 11.70
N PHE A 39 5.34 5.24 12.71
CA PHE A 39 4.23 4.92 13.61
C PHE A 39 2.89 4.85 12.87
N ASP A 40 2.67 5.75 11.91
CA ASP A 40 1.45 5.75 11.11
C ASP A 40 1.33 4.50 10.21
N GLU A 41 2.44 4.06 9.60
CA GLU A 41 2.47 2.81 8.82
C GLU A 41 2.26 1.57 9.71
N LEU A 42 2.79 1.58 10.93
CA LEU A 42 2.53 0.53 11.92
C LEU A 42 1.04 0.49 12.30
N CYS A 43 0.43 1.64 12.61
CA CYS A 43 -1.00 1.72 12.88
C CYS A 43 -1.82 1.25 11.67
N PHE A 44 -1.44 1.62 10.46
CA PHE A 44 -2.06 1.13 9.24
C PHE A 44 -2.02 -0.41 9.15
N CYS A 45 -0.86 -1.02 9.42
CA CYS A 45 -0.70 -2.48 9.44
C CYS A 45 -1.55 -3.16 10.52
N ILE A 46 -1.75 -2.52 11.68
CA ILE A 46 -2.58 -3.03 12.77
C ILE A 46 -4.08 -2.95 12.42
N LEU A 47 -4.50 -1.90 11.70
CA LEU A 47 -5.91 -1.67 11.36
C LEU A 47 -6.38 -2.44 10.12
N THR A 48 -5.47 -2.86 9.25
CA THR A 48 -5.81 -3.51 7.97
C THR A 48 -6.22 -4.99 8.01
N PRO A 49 -5.93 -5.81 9.04
CA PRO A 49 -6.48 -7.16 9.13
C PRO A 49 -8.00 -7.13 9.06
N GLN A 50 -8.57 -7.92 8.14
CA GLN A 50 -10.02 -8.05 7.91
C GLN A 50 -10.75 -6.74 7.57
N SER A 51 -10.01 -5.68 7.19
CA SER A 51 -10.54 -4.35 6.86
C SER A 51 -10.04 -3.87 5.49
N LYS A 52 -10.74 -2.91 4.89
CA LYS A 52 -10.32 -2.32 3.60
C LYS A 52 -9.19 -1.32 3.82
N ALA A 53 -8.08 -1.50 3.09
CA ALA A 53 -6.92 -0.60 3.12
C ALA A 53 -7.30 0.89 2.95
N GLU A 54 -8.22 1.19 2.04
CA GLU A 54 -8.70 2.55 1.77
C GLU A 54 -9.33 3.20 3.02
N ILE A 55 -10.11 2.43 3.78
CA ILE A 55 -10.77 2.91 5.00
C ILE A 55 -9.71 3.13 6.08
N CYS A 56 -8.82 2.16 6.30
CA CYS A 56 -7.81 2.23 7.34
C CYS A 56 -6.84 3.39 7.10
N TRP A 57 -6.40 3.62 5.86
CA TRP A 57 -5.57 4.78 5.53
C TRP A 57 -6.29 6.09 5.79
N GLY A 58 -7.58 6.19 5.44
CA GLY A 58 -8.40 7.37 5.76
C GLY A 58 -8.53 7.62 7.27
N CYS A 59 -8.54 6.58 8.11
CA CYS A 59 -8.49 6.72 9.56
C CYS A 59 -7.15 7.32 10.03
N ILE A 60 -6.02 6.83 9.51
CA ILE A 60 -4.69 7.38 9.81
C ILE A 60 -4.62 8.87 9.42
N GLU A 61 -5.09 9.22 8.22
CA GLU A 61 -5.11 10.62 7.77
C GLU A 61 -5.95 11.54 8.66
N LYS A 62 -7.05 11.03 9.24
CA LYS A 62 -7.85 11.78 10.22
C LYS A 62 -7.13 11.93 11.55
N ILE A 63 -6.46 10.88 12.03
CA ILE A 63 -5.68 10.91 13.26
C ILE A 63 -4.52 11.92 13.15
N ARG A 64 -3.82 11.97 12.01
CA ARG A 64 -2.70 12.91 11.77
C ARG A 64 -3.10 14.40 11.79
N LYS A 65 -4.36 14.71 11.51
CA LYS A 65 -4.90 16.08 11.42
C LYS A 65 -5.33 16.65 12.77
N ASN A 66 -5.43 15.80 13.80
CA ASN A 66 -5.62 16.21 15.19
C ASN A 66 -4.28 16.41 15.89
#